data_AF-A0A7T4TAV7-F1
#
_entry.id   AF-A0A7T4TAV7-F1
#
_cell.length_a   1.000
_cell.length_b   1.000
_cell.length_c   1.000
_cell.angle_alpha   90.00
_cell.angle_beta   90.00
_cell.angle_gamma   90.00
#
_symmetry.space_group_name_H-M   'P 1'
#
loop_
_entity.id
_entity.type
_entity.pdbx_description
1 polymer ?
#
loop_
_entity_poly.entity_id
_entity_poly.type
_entity_poly.pdbx_seq_one_letter_code
_entity_poly.pdbx_strand_id
1 'polypeptide(L)'
;MPSPSGSVPALSSASATIFSIGIVFLGYWGMYEPTKWRPADIVVFACALIGFGCLGLVPWMATSPVESESNDARVRIARHLFLAGVAAIWLAVAISVVF
;
A
#
# COMPACT_ATOMS: atom_id res chain seq x y z
N MET A 1 -13.89 -21.84 -15.58
CA MET A 1 -13.87 -20.48 -15.00
C MET A 1 -12.78 -19.72 -15.74
N PRO A 2 -13.08 -18.63 -16.45
CA PRO A 2 -12.04 -17.85 -17.11
C PRO A 2 -11.10 -17.31 -16.03
N SER A 3 -9.81 -17.63 -16.16
CA SER A 3 -8.80 -17.22 -15.19
C SER A 3 -8.73 -15.70 -15.14
N PRO A 4 -8.57 -15.08 -13.96
CA PRO A 4 -8.36 -13.64 -13.88
C PRO A 4 -7.18 -13.26 -14.78
N SER A 5 -7.33 -12.17 -15.53
CA SER A 5 -6.24 -11.63 -16.36
C SER A 5 -4.96 -11.58 -15.51
N GLY A 6 -3.82 -12.08 -16.02
CA GLY A 6 -2.61 -12.34 -15.22
C GLY A 6 -2.11 -11.15 -14.39
N SER A 7 -2.56 -9.94 -14.72
CA SER A 7 -2.37 -8.73 -13.92
C SER A 7 -2.97 -8.77 -12.51
N VAL A 8 -4.07 -9.48 -12.24
CA VAL A 8 -4.73 -9.50 -10.91
C VAL A 8 -3.86 -10.22 -9.86
N PRO A 9 -3.43 -11.48 -10.06
CA PRO A 9 -2.54 -12.14 -9.10
C PRO A 9 -1.19 -11.43 -8.97
N ALA A 10 -0.65 -10.88 -10.06
CA ALA A 10 0.60 -10.10 -10.02
C ALA A 10 0.45 -8.81 -9.19
N LEU A 11 -0.63 -8.05 -9.39
CA LEU A 11 -0.86 -6.79 -8.66
C LEU A 11 -1.15 -7.03 -7.18
N SER A 12 -1.95 -8.05 -6.85
CA SER A 12 -2.26 -8.41 -5.46
C SER A 12 -1.04 -8.92 -4.70
N SER A 13 -0.19 -9.75 -5.33
CA SER A 13 1.05 -10.23 -4.71
C SER A 13 2.05 -9.09 -4.49
N ALA A 14 2.26 -8.24 -5.49
CA ALA A 14 3.10 -7.05 -5.35
C ALA A 14 2.62 -6.13 -4.21
N SER A 15 1.30 -5.90 -4.12
CA SER A 15 0.73 -5.09 -3.04
C SER A 15 1.00 -5.69 -1.66
N ALA A 16 0.79 -7.00 -1.51
CA ALA A 16 1.05 -7.70 -0.25
C ALA A 16 2.52 -7.63 0.16
N THR A 17 3.46 -7.76 -0.79
CA THR A 17 4.89 -7.62 -0.53
C THR A 17 5.24 -6.23 0.00
N ILE A 18 4.79 -5.16 -0.66
CA ILE A 18 5.08 -3.80 -0.21
C ILE A 18 4.40 -3.50 1.13
N PHE A 19 3.17 -3.97 1.33
CA PHE A 19 2.47 -3.84 2.60
C PHE A 19 3.26 -4.49 3.75
N SER A 20 3.77 -5.71 3.52
CA SER A 20 4.61 -6.42 4.49
C SER A 20 5.92 -5.67 4.78
N ILE A 21 6.61 -5.18 3.75
CA ILE A 21 7.83 -4.37 3.91
C ILE A 21 7.54 -3.12 4.75
N GLY A 22 6.43 -2.43 4.49
CA GLY A 22 6.04 -1.23 5.24
C GLY A 22 5.78 -1.53 6.72
N ILE A 23 5.18 -2.69 7.05
CA ILE A 23 4.97 -3.10 8.46
C ILE A 23 6.33 -3.24 9.17
N VAL A 24 7.28 -3.92 8.52
CA VAL A 24 8.63 -4.11 9.07
C VAL A 24 9.33 -2.76 9.24
N PHE A 25 9.21 -1.86 8.25
CA PHE A 25 9.74 -0.50 8.32
C PHE A 25 9.22 0.26 9.54
N LEU A 26 7.90 0.29 9.79
CA LEU A 26 7.35 0.97 10.97
C LEU A 26 7.78 0.31 12.28
N GLY A 27 7.90 -1.01 12.31
CA GLY A 27 8.42 -1.73 13.46
C GLY A 27 9.86 -1.31 13.80
N TYR A 28 10.68 -1.09 12.78
CA TYR A 28 12.07 -0.62 12.94
C TYR A 28 12.17 0.87 13.26
N TRP A 29 11.28 1.71 12.72
CA TRP A 29 11.28 3.16 12.94
C TRP A 29 11.08 3.56 14.42
N GLY A 30 10.67 2.63 15.29
CA GLY A 30 10.56 2.90 16.72
C GLY A 30 9.15 3.30 17.17
N MET A 31 8.10 2.84 16.47
CA MET A 31 6.71 3.00 16.93
C MET A 31 6.49 2.57 18.39
N TYR A 32 7.32 1.65 18.89
CA TYR A 32 7.25 1.09 20.25
C TYR A 32 8.11 1.82 21.28
N GLU A 33 8.86 2.84 20.87
CA GLU A 33 9.78 3.51 21.78
C GLU A 33 8.98 4.45 22.71
N PRO A 34 9.14 4.37 24.05
CA PRO A 34 8.33 5.13 25.02
C PRO A 34 8.66 6.64 25.06
N THR A 35 9.37 7.14 24.04
CA THR A 35 9.71 8.54 23.83
C THR A 35 8.54 9.34 23.27
N LYS A 36 8.46 10.64 23.62
CA LYS A 36 7.46 11.54 23.05
C LYS A 36 7.64 11.62 21.53
N TRP A 37 6.56 11.37 20.79
CA TRP A 37 6.56 11.45 19.33
C TRP A 37 6.93 12.86 18.89
N ARG A 38 7.95 12.95 18.05
CA ARG A 38 8.33 14.18 17.35
C ARG A 38 7.32 14.42 16.21
N PRO A 39 7.19 15.67 15.72
CA PRO A 39 6.37 15.95 14.55
C PRO A 39 6.74 15.08 13.33
N ALA A 40 8.03 14.76 13.16
CA ALA A 40 8.51 13.87 12.11
C ALA A 40 7.93 12.46 12.23
N ASP A 41 7.85 11.89 13.44
CA ASP A 41 7.29 10.56 13.68
C ASP A 41 5.81 10.49 13.29
N ILE A 42 5.05 11.55 13.63
CA ILE A 42 3.64 11.67 13.25
C ILE A 42 3.49 11.67 11.72
N VAL A 43 4.35 12.40 11.01
CA VAL A 43 4.29 12.48 9.55
C VAL A 43 4.66 11.14 8.91
N VAL A 44 5.76 10.50 9.34
CA VAL A 44 6.17 9.18 8.85
C VAL A 44 5.06 8.16 9.09
N PHE A 45 4.48 8.15 10.29
CA PHE A 45 3.40 7.24 10.65
C PHE A 45 2.13 7.49 9.84
N ALA A 46 1.72 8.75 9.66
CA ALA A 46 0.54 9.09 8.87
C ALA A 46 0.72 8.71 7.39
N CYS A 47 1.89 8.97 6.80
CA CYS A 47 2.20 8.54 5.44
C CYS A 47 2.16 7.02 5.31
N ALA A 48 2.73 6.29 6.27
CA ALA A 48 2.72 4.84 6.26
C ALA A 48 1.30 4.25 6.39
N LEU A 49 0.45 4.82 7.25
CA LEU A 49 -0.96 4.41 7.40
C LEU A 49 -1.76 4.64 6.12
N ILE A 50 -1.57 5.78 5.45
CA ILE A 50 -2.19 6.04 4.14
C ILE A 50 -1.70 5.00 3.12
N GLY A 51 -0.39 4.72 3.12
CA GLY A 51 0.21 3.68 2.28
C GLY A 51 -0.43 2.32 2.47
N PHE A 52 -0.58 1.88 3.72
CA PHE A 52 -1.25 0.62 4.05
C PHE A 52 -2.72 0.60 3.66
N GLY A 53 -3.46 1.67 3.93
CA GLY A 53 -4.87 1.76 3.52
C GLY A 53 -5.01 1.56 2.01
N CYS A 54 -4.18 2.23 1.21
CA CYS A 54 -4.18 2.08 -0.25
C CYS A 54 -3.78 0.65 -0.68
N LEU A 55 -2.66 0.12 -0.17
CA LEU A 55 -2.15 -1.20 -0.55
C LEU A 55 -3.08 -2.35 -0.11
N GLY A 56 -3.68 -2.25 1.08
CA GLY A 56 -4.64 -3.23 1.58
C GLY A 56 -5.96 -3.27 0.80
N LEU A 57 -6.34 -2.15 0.16
CA LEU A 57 -7.51 -2.08 -0.71
C LEU A 57 -7.26 -2.60 -2.13
N VAL A 58 -6.00 -2.76 -2.55
CA VAL A 58 -5.64 -3.25 -3.90
C VAL A 58 -6.22 -4.64 -4.18
N PRO A 59 -6.04 -5.67 -3.32
CA PRO A 59 -6.59 -7.00 -3.58
C PRO A 59 -8.11 -6.96 -3.68
N TRP A 60 -8.78 -6.22 -2.79
CA TRP A 60 -10.23 -6.06 -2.82
C TRP A 60 -10.69 -5.47 -4.16
N MET A 61 -10.07 -4.37 -4.60
CA MET A 61 -10.43 -3.73 -5.86
C MET A 61 -10.12 -4.63 -7.08
N ALA A 62 -9.02 -5.39 -7.03
CA ALA A 62 -8.59 -6.26 -8.11
C ALA A 62 -9.45 -7.54 -8.24
N THR A 63 -10.06 -8.03 -7.16
CA THR A 63 -10.88 -9.26 -7.16
C THR A 63 -12.39 -8.99 -7.16
N SER A 64 -12.83 -7.76 -6.93
CA SER A 64 -14.27 -7.45 -6.85
C SER A 64 -14.99 -7.73 -8.17
N PRO A 65 -16.14 -8.43 -8.16
CA PRO A 65 -16.81 -8.94 -9.36
C PRO A 65 -17.31 -7.81 -10.27
N VAL A 66 -16.95 -7.86 -11.56
CA VAL A 66 -17.28 -6.84 -12.56
C VAL A 66 -18.54 -7.24 -13.33
N GLU A 67 -19.44 -6.28 -13.59
CA GLU A 67 -20.70 -6.48 -14.31
C GLU A 67 -20.51 -6.97 -15.77
N SER A 68 -19.36 -6.70 -16.37
CA SER A 68 -19.02 -7.12 -17.73
C SER A 68 -17.53 -7.45 -17.85
N GLU A 69 -17.21 -8.59 -18.49
CA GLU A 69 -15.83 -9.09 -18.66
C GLU A 69 -14.89 -8.14 -19.43
N SER A 70 -15.44 -7.18 -20.19
CA SER A 70 -14.64 -6.17 -20.91
C SER A 70 -14.24 -4.95 -20.05
N ASN A 71 -14.76 -4.84 -18.83
CA ASN A 71 -14.60 -3.63 -18.04
C ASN A 71 -13.39 -3.69 -17.09
N ASP A 72 -12.21 -3.37 -17.63
CA ASP A 72 -10.96 -3.24 -16.86
C ASP A 72 -10.91 -2.00 -15.93
N ALA A 73 -12.03 -1.31 -15.69
CA ALA A 73 -12.05 -0.12 -14.83
C ALA A 73 -11.56 -0.42 -13.41
N ARG A 74 -11.95 -1.55 -12.82
CA ARG A 74 -11.53 -1.90 -11.45
C ARG A 74 -10.04 -2.24 -11.36
N VAL A 75 -9.50 -2.97 -12.33
CA VAL A 75 -8.06 -3.24 -12.41
C VAL A 75 -7.29 -1.93 -12.57
N ARG A 76 -7.80 -0.96 -13.33
CA ARG A 76 -7.21 0.39 -13.41
C ARG A 76 -7.23 1.11 -12.06
N ILE A 77 -8.34 1.08 -11.33
CA ILE A 77 -8.42 1.68 -9.99
C ILE A 77 -7.43 0.99 -9.03
N ALA A 78 -7.34 -0.34 -9.07
CA ALA A 78 -6.38 -1.11 -8.28
C ALA A 78 -4.93 -0.69 -8.56
N ARG A 79 -4.58 -0.40 -9.83
CA ARG A 79 -3.25 0.12 -10.19
C ARG A 79 -2.98 1.50 -9.61
N HIS A 80 -3.97 2.40 -9.62
CA HIS A 80 -3.83 3.72 -9.01
C HIS A 80 -3.70 3.64 -7.49
N LEU A 81 -4.48 2.78 -6.84
CA LEU A 81 -4.34 2.50 -5.40
C LEU A 81 -2.96 1.94 -5.08
N PHE A 82 -2.45 1.01 -5.89
CA PHE A 82 -1.09 0.49 -5.73
C PHE A 82 -0.04 1.60 -5.85
N LEU A 83 -0.11 2.42 -6.89
CA LEU A 83 0.82 3.53 -7.08
C LEU A 83 0.77 4.54 -5.93
N ALA A 84 -0.43 4.92 -5.47
CA ALA A 84 -0.62 5.82 -4.34
C ALA A 84 -0.03 5.24 -3.06
N GLY A 85 -0.29 3.95 -2.81
CA GLY A 85 0.23 3.23 -1.65
C GLY A 85 1.75 3.12 -1.64
N VAL A 86 2.34 2.72 -2.77
CA VAL A 86 3.80 2.66 -2.95
C VAL A 86 4.43 4.05 -2.75
N ALA A 87 3.87 5.09 -3.38
CA ALA A 87 4.39 6.45 -3.25
C ALA A 87 4.33 6.97 -1.80
N ALA A 88 3.25 6.68 -1.07
CA ALA A 88 3.11 7.07 0.32
C ALA A 88 4.12 6.36 1.24
N ILE A 89 4.37 5.06 1.02
CA ILE A 89 5.39 4.30 1.77
C ILE A 89 6.80 4.83 1.45
N TRP A 90 7.12 5.06 0.18
CA TRP A 90 8.42 5.62 -0.19
C TRP A 90 8.62 7.05 0.34
N LEU A 91 7.57 7.86 0.37
CA LEU A 91 7.63 9.18 1.00
C LEU A 91 7.88 9.07 2.50
N ALA A 92 7.23 8.13 3.19
CA ALA A 92 7.48 7.85 4.59
C ALA A 92 8.96 7.49 4.83
N VAL A 93 9.53 6.59 4.01
CA VAL A 93 10.95 6.21 4.05
C VAL A 93 11.87 7.41 3.76
N ALA A 94 11.57 8.22 2.74
CA ALA A 94 12.38 9.38 2.41
C ALA A 94 12.43 10.40 3.55
N ILE A 95 11.29 10.67 4.18
CA ILE A 95 11.20 11.54 5.37
C ILE A 95 11.99 10.93 6.51
N SER A 96 11.88 9.62 6.71
CA SER A 96 12.60 8.89 7.75
C SER A 96 14.12 8.95 7.62
N VAL A 97 14.66 9.16 6.41
CA VAL A 97 16.11 9.29 6.20
C VAL A 97 16.61 10.70 6.51
N VAL A 98 15.74 11.70 6.42
CA VAL A 98 16.08 13.12 6.62
C VAL A 98 16.09 13.51 8.10
N PHE A 99 15.34 12.80 8.95
CA PHE A 99 15.12 13.12 10.36
C PHE A 99 15.64 12.02 11.29
#